data_AF-A0A7J9AZ31-F1
#
_entry.id   AF-A0A7J9AZ31-F1
#
_cell.length_a   1.000
_cell.length_b   1.000
_cell.length_c   1.000
_cell.angle_alpha   90.00
_cell.angle_beta   90.00
_cell.angle_gamma   90.00
#
_symmetry.space_group_name_H-M   'P 1'
#
loop_
_entity.id
_entity.type
_entity.pdbx_description
1 polymer ?
#
loop_
_entity_poly.entity_id
_entity_poly.type
_entity_poly.pdbx_seq_one_letter_code
_entity_poly.pdbx_strand_id
1 'polypeptide(L)'
;MALFKYNGEWLQERRGGLIGAILNSVVARNEQGSRVARRGRRFPRNLLKPRFFRWLLLLLAVLFFCVFATFVLKLLSNGNEEEKHLPLSGEVLEQVSSYDAPLTPPKSKRRKQHFPCEVGLAAAVDNILEPKNYMNFTQFSLEYVEREVNPHANSPQSRFGGYQTLNERKKSFLARNQTIHCGFVKGMSRLSSPGFELSENDKAYMNNCRVAVSSCIFGSSDFLRRPTSRLISEFSKKNVCFVMFVDEQTLSKLSSEGHTPDEKGHVGLWKIVVVRNLPYLDMRKTGKVPKFLSHRLFPSSRYSIWLDSKMRLNTDPMLIIEFFLWRMRAEYAISNHYDRHCVWEEVLQNKRLNKYNHTAIDEQFMFYQSDGLRKFNPSDPNTPLPSCAYLGAFLCLNDLYLHILTLCRTVSAEH
;
A
#
# COMPACT_ATOMS: atom_id res chain seq x y z
N MET A 1 33.30 -30.65 4.48
CA MET A 1 33.06 -30.84 5.93
C MET A 1 33.23 -29.50 6.62
N ALA A 2 32.14 -28.88 7.04
CA ALA A 2 32.17 -27.64 7.80
C ALA A 2 31.06 -27.72 8.85
N LEU A 3 31.47 -27.60 10.12
CA LEU A 3 30.62 -27.70 11.29
C LEU A 3 29.62 -26.54 11.34
N PHE A 4 28.33 -26.85 11.44
CA PHE A 4 27.32 -25.89 11.89
C PHE A 4 27.33 -25.84 13.41
N LYS A 5 27.73 -24.69 13.96
CA LYS A 5 27.62 -24.38 15.39
C LYS A 5 26.32 -23.60 15.59
N TYR A 6 25.29 -24.29 16.10
CA TYR A 6 24.06 -23.66 16.58
C TYR A 6 24.35 -22.99 17.91
N ASN A 7 24.34 -21.66 17.95
CA ASN A 7 24.16 -20.92 19.20
C ASN A 7 22.68 -20.50 19.25
N GLY A 8 21.88 -21.31 19.94
CA GLY A 8 20.59 -20.88 20.44
C GLY A 8 20.82 -20.03 21.69
N GLU A 9 20.68 -18.72 21.56
CA GLU A 9 20.54 -17.84 22.71
C GLU A 9 19.12 -17.31 22.79
N TRP A 10 18.51 -17.70 23.91
CA TRP A 10 17.22 -17.27 24.41
C TRP A 10 17.15 -15.75 24.56
N LEU A 11 16.11 -15.13 24.03
CA LEU A 11 15.66 -13.82 24.50
C LEU A 11 14.15 -13.85 24.77
N GLN A 12 13.84 -14.03 26.05
CA GLN A 12 12.58 -13.62 26.66
C GLN A 12 12.29 -12.17 26.30
N GLU A 13 11.15 -11.93 25.66
CA GLU A 13 10.63 -10.60 25.43
C GLU A 13 10.22 -9.99 26.78
N ARG A 14 10.99 -8.98 27.23
CA ARG A 14 10.74 -8.25 28.48
C ARG A 14 9.36 -7.59 28.45
N ARG A 15 8.56 -7.92 29.46
CA ARG A 15 7.49 -7.05 29.97
C ARG A 15 8.09 -5.76 30.55
N GLY A 16 7.54 -4.65 30.11
CA GLY A 16 7.45 -3.38 30.81
C GLY A 16 6.37 -2.57 30.08
N GLY A 17 5.41 -1.91 30.70
CA GLY A 17 5.09 -1.65 32.09
C GLY A 17 4.04 -0.53 32.08
N LEU A 18 3.01 -0.69 32.91
CA LEU A 18 2.15 0.35 33.50
C LEU A 18 1.75 1.56 32.62
N ILE A 19 0.55 1.53 32.07
CA ILE A 19 -0.55 2.52 32.20
C ILE A 19 -1.74 1.88 31.47
N GLY A 20 -2.78 1.47 32.22
CA GLY A 20 -3.94 0.78 31.65
C GLY A 20 -4.74 -0.07 32.63
N ALA A 21 -4.39 -0.03 33.92
CA ALA A 21 -5.16 -0.66 34.98
C ALA A 21 -5.65 0.41 35.97
N ILE A 22 -6.63 1.21 35.55
CA ILE A 22 -7.67 1.88 36.36
C ILE A 22 -8.73 2.29 35.33
N LEU A 23 -9.75 1.44 35.13
CA LEU A 23 -11.07 1.78 34.56
C LEU A 23 -12.00 0.55 34.44
N ASN A 24 -11.54 -0.66 34.78
CA ASN A 24 -12.38 -1.88 34.80
C ASN A 24 -12.82 -2.29 36.21
N SER A 25 -13.19 -1.33 37.06
CA SER A 25 -13.72 -1.65 38.40
C SER A 25 -14.93 -0.81 38.78
N VAL A 26 -15.84 -0.54 37.85
CA VAL A 26 -17.23 -0.16 38.16
C VAL A 26 -18.08 -0.71 37.01
N VAL A 27 -19.26 -1.23 37.31
CA VAL A 27 -20.21 -1.90 36.40
C VAL A 27 -20.04 -3.42 36.31
N ALA A 28 -20.18 -4.07 37.47
CA ALA A 28 -20.90 -5.32 37.57
C ALA A 28 -21.61 -5.38 38.93
N ARG A 29 -22.91 -5.05 38.97
CA ARG A 29 -23.92 -5.67 39.85
C ARG A 29 -25.33 -5.09 39.65
N ASN A 30 -26.26 -6.03 39.52
CA ASN A 30 -27.70 -5.99 39.82
C ASN A 30 -28.62 -5.14 38.93
N GLU A 31 -29.88 -5.50 38.72
CA GLU A 31 -30.64 -6.76 38.62
C GLU A 31 -32.05 -6.31 38.16
N GLN A 32 -32.97 -7.25 37.97
CA GLN A 32 -34.23 -7.17 37.22
C GLN A 32 -35.22 -6.03 37.60
N GLY A 33 -36.09 -5.66 36.64
CA GLY A 33 -37.31 -4.90 36.95
C GLY A 33 -38.11 -4.46 35.72
N SER A 34 -39.40 -4.75 35.72
CA SER A 34 -40.37 -4.76 34.62
C SER A 34 -40.98 -3.42 34.16
N ARG A 35 -41.48 -3.41 32.91
CA ARG A 35 -42.67 -2.75 32.29
C ARG A 35 -43.23 -1.47 32.95
N VAL A 36 -43.44 -0.39 32.16
CA VAL A 36 -44.70 0.41 32.05
C VAL A 36 -44.60 1.43 30.88
N ALA A 37 -45.74 1.68 30.23
CA ALA A 37 -45.96 2.50 29.05
C ALA A 37 -46.15 4.02 29.31
N ARG A 38 -45.87 4.81 28.25
CA ARG A 38 -46.42 6.13 27.83
C ARG A 38 -46.73 7.21 28.90
N ARG A 39 -46.04 8.36 28.76
CA ARG A 39 -46.66 9.72 28.67
C ARG A 39 -45.63 10.75 28.20
N GLY A 40 -46.01 11.56 27.22
CA GLY A 40 -45.15 12.62 26.66
C GLY A 40 -45.00 13.84 27.56
N ARG A 41 -43.90 14.58 27.37
CA ARG A 41 -43.77 15.99 27.73
C ARG A 41 -42.98 16.74 26.66
N ARG A 42 -43.56 17.90 26.28
CA ARG A 42 -43.09 18.87 25.29
C ARG A 42 -41.73 19.45 25.71
N PHE A 43 -40.79 19.53 24.78
CA PHE A 43 -39.58 20.36 24.91
C PHE A 43 -39.93 21.84 24.72
N PRO A 44 -39.42 22.76 25.57
CA PRO A 44 -39.68 24.19 25.42
C PRO A 44 -38.82 24.79 24.31
N ARG A 45 -39.48 25.35 23.29
CA ARG A 45 -38.90 26.37 22.40
C ARG A 45 -38.86 27.69 23.17
N ASN A 46 -37.66 28.27 23.32
CA ASN A 46 -37.35 29.71 23.26
C ASN A 46 -36.19 30.07 24.19
N LEU A 47 -34.95 30.07 23.68
CA LEU A 47 -33.84 30.84 24.24
C LEU A 47 -32.83 31.12 23.12
N LEU A 48 -33.01 32.24 22.38
CA LEU A 48 -31.99 33.09 21.73
C LEU A 48 -32.70 34.05 20.76
N LYS A 49 -32.85 35.31 21.16
CA LYS A 49 -33.57 36.34 20.37
C LYS A 49 -32.80 36.64 19.06
N PRO A 50 -33.47 36.68 17.88
CA PRO A 50 -32.84 36.88 16.56
C PRO A 50 -32.18 38.26 16.39
N ARG A 51 -32.41 39.20 17.31
CA ARG A 51 -31.74 40.51 17.31
C ARG A 51 -30.26 40.40 17.71
N PHE A 52 -29.93 39.60 18.73
CA PHE A 52 -28.54 39.47 19.21
C PHE A 52 -27.61 38.85 18.15
N PHE A 53 -28.12 37.85 17.40
CA PHE A 53 -27.37 37.20 16.33
C PHE A 53 -27.06 38.15 15.15
N ARG A 54 -27.97 39.09 14.86
CA ARG A 54 -27.74 40.13 13.83
C ARG A 54 -26.65 41.12 14.24
N TRP A 55 -26.62 41.54 15.51
CA TRP A 55 -25.56 42.41 16.01
C TRP A 55 -24.20 41.71 16.03
N LEU A 56 -24.15 40.42 16.39
CA LEU A 56 -22.91 39.63 16.35
C LEU A 56 -22.36 39.46 14.93
N LEU A 57 -23.24 39.19 13.96
CA LEU A 57 -22.86 39.10 12.53
C LEU A 57 -22.34 40.44 11.99
N LEU A 58 -22.98 41.57 12.36
CA LEU A 58 -22.50 42.90 11.98
C LEU A 58 -21.12 43.21 12.56
N LEU A 59 -20.88 42.84 13.82
CA LEU A 59 -19.59 43.07 14.49
C LEU A 59 -18.47 42.26 13.84
N LEU A 60 -18.75 41.00 13.48
CA LEU A 60 -17.81 40.15 12.74
C LEU A 60 -17.52 40.68 11.33
N ALA A 61 -18.53 41.21 10.64
CA ALA A 61 -18.35 41.81 9.32
C ALA A 61 -17.46 43.06 9.38
N VAL A 62 -17.67 43.95 10.36
CA VAL A 62 -16.83 45.15 10.54
C VAL A 62 -15.38 44.78 10.84
N LEU A 63 -15.15 43.79 11.71
CA LEU A 63 -13.80 43.26 12.00
C LEU A 63 -13.11 42.73 10.73
N PHE A 64 -13.85 41.99 9.89
CA PHE A 64 -13.32 41.49 8.63
C PHE A 64 -12.91 42.63 7.68
N PHE A 65 -13.73 43.67 7.55
CA PHE A 65 -13.41 44.84 6.72
C PHE A 65 -12.19 45.60 7.25
N CYS A 66 -12.02 45.74 8.57
CA CYS A 66 -10.84 46.38 9.15
C CYS A 66 -9.56 45.58 8.84
N VAL A 67 -9.59 44.26 9.00
CA VAL A 67 -8.44 43.40 8.66
C VAL A 67 -8.13 43.48 7.16
N PHE A 68 -9.15 43.43 6.31
CA PHE A 68 -8.97 43.54 4.87
C PHE A 68 -8.37 44.90 4.47
N ALA A 69 -8.82 46.00 5.06
CA ALA A 69 -8.25 47.33 4.82
C ALA A 69 -6.76 47.39 5.21
N THR A 70 -6.37 46.81 6.36
CA THR A 70 -4.95 46.76 6.75
C THR A 70 -4.10 45.90 5.81
N PHE A 71 -4.67 44.82 5.27
CA PHE A 71 -3.99 43.95 4.31
C PHE A 71 -3.78 44.65 2.96
N VAL A 72 -4.79 45.37 2.46
CA VAL A 72 -4.70 46.15 1.23
C VAL A 72 -3.72 47.32 1.37
N LEU A 73 -3.71 48.02 2.52
CA LEU A 73 -2.74 49.08 2.80
C LEU A 73 -1.30 48.55 2.81
N LYS A 74 -1.09 47.34 3.34
CA LYS A 74 0.22 46.67 3.36
C LYS A 74 0.68 46.20 1.98
N LEU A 75 -0.26 45.88 1.08
CA LEU A 75 0.02 45.57 -0.32
C LEU A 75 0.38 46.81 -1.14
N LEU A 76 -0.27 47.95 -0.85
CA LEU A 76 0.03 49.23 -1.51
C LEU A 76 1.36 49.84 -1.05
N SER A 77 1.82 49.55 0.18
CA SER A 77 3.07 50.11 0.71
C SER A 77 4.34 49.35 0.31
N ASN A 78 4.23 48.17 -0.30
CA ASN A 78 5.38 47.30 -0.64
C ASN A 78 5.75 47.29 -2.13
N GLY A 79 5.16 48.19 -2.94
CA GLY A 79 5.49 48.37 -4.35
C GLY A 79 6.34 49.61 -4.56
N ASN A 80 7.63 49.55 -4.24
CA ASN A 80 8.70 50.38 -4.82
C ASN A 80 10.06 49.92 -4.27
N GLU A 81 10.82 49.15 -5.05
CA GLU A 81 12.20 49.52 -5.40
C GLU A 81 12.72 48.61 -6.53
N GLU A 82 13.33 49.27 -7.51
CA GLU A 82 13.75 48.79 -8.81
C GLU A 82 15.10 48.03 -8.80
N GLU A 83 15.13 47.04 -9.68
CA GLU A 83 16.19 46.60 -10.60
C GLU A 83 17.49 47.45 -10.72
N LYS A 84 18.66 46.80 -10.58
CA LYS A 84 19.93 47.17 -11.28
C LYS A 84 20.69 45.93 -11.75
N HIS A 85 21.19 46.00 -12.99
CA HIS A 85 21.83 44.96 -13.80
C HIS A 85 23.38 44.98 -13.76
N LEU A 86 23.99 43.78 -13.89
CA LEU A 86 25.24 43.38 -14.60
C LEU A 86 26.64 43.91 -14.15
N PRO A 87 27.78 43.31 -14.59
CA PRO A 87 28.27 41.92 -14.52
C PRO A 87 29.77 41.81 -14.08
N LEU A 88 30.38 40.60 -14.16
CA LEU A 88 31.78 40.30 -14.59
C LEU A 88 32.64 39.40 -13.66
N SER A 89 33.01 38.23 -14.23
CA SER A 89 34.29 37.46 -14.22
C SER A 89 35.21 37.35 -12.98
N GLY A 90 35.80 36.17 -12.81
CA GLY A 90 37.16 36.04 -12.26
C GLY A 90 37.40 34.90 -11.28
N GLU A 91 38.46 34.14 -11.52
CA GLU A 91 38.83 32.83 -10.97
C GLU A 91 39.52 32.83 -9.58
N VAL A 92 39.41 31.67 -8.91
CA VAL A 92 40.43 30.90 -8.14
C VAL A 92 41.34 31.61 -7.12
N LEU A 93 41.26 31.18 -5.84
CA LEU A 93 42.40 30.65 -5.06
C LEU A 93 41.94 29.89 -3.79
N GLU A 94 42.49 28.71 -3.56
CA GLU A 94 42.48 27.98 -2.29
C GLU A 94 43.24 28.75 -1.18
N GLN A 95 42.73 28.77 0.05
CA GLN A 95 43.47 28.25 1.22
C GLN A 95 42.66 28.30 2.53
N VAL A 96 43.04 27.37 3.40
CA VAL A 96 42.48 26.94 4.67
C VAL A 96 42.58 28.00 5.78
N SER A 97 41.51 28.23 6.56
CA SER A 97 41.59 28.35 8.03
C SER A 97 40.21 28.27 8.69
N SER A 98 40.12 27.34 9.65
CA SER A 98 39.08 27.22 10.66
C SER A 98 39.02 28.48 11.51
N TYR A 99 37.84 29.10 11.66
CA TYR A 99 37.37 29.83 12.85
C TYR A 99 35.84 29.91 12.84
N ASP A 100 35.26 29.75 14.03
CA ASP A 100 33.83 29.62 14.33
C ASP A 100 32.96 30.75 13.76
N ALA A 101 31.88 30.37 13.06
CA ALA A 101 30.79 31.26 12.70
C ALA A 101 29.43 30.62 13.04
N PRO A 102 28.42 31.43 13.45
CA PRO A 102 27.19 30.92 14.06
C PRO A 102 26.39 30.05 13.07
N LEU A 103 25.86 28.94 13.58
CA LEU A 103 24.91 28.06 12.90
C LEU A 103 23.74 28.85 12.32
N THR A 104 23.83 29.24 11.03
CA THR A 104 22.65 29.58 10.26
C THR A 104 21.73 28.36 10.27
N PRO A 105 20.44 28.49 10.63
CA PRO A 105 19.51 27.37 10.62
C PRO A 105 19.48 26.81 9.19
N PRO A 106 19.48 25.47 9.02
CA PRO A 106 19.50 24.89 7.69
C PRO A 106 18.27 25.39 6.94
N LYS A 107 18.51 26.15 5.85
CA LYS A 107 17.47 26.51 4.88
C LYS A 107 16.69 25.22 4.61
N SER A 108 15.38 25.25 4.90
CA SER A 108 14.51 24.08 4.75
C SER A 108 14.82 23.43 3.41
N LYS A 109 15.31 22.18 3.40
CA LYS A 109 15.55 21.46 2.15
C LYS A 109 14.24 21.51 1.36
N ARG A 110 14.18 22.32 0.30
CA ARG A 110 13.02 22.34 -0.61
C ARG A 110 12.80 20.88 -0.99
N ARG A 111 11.64 20.31 -0.64
CA ARG A 111 11.29 18.95 -1.05
C ARG A 111 11.45 18.91 -2.57
N LYS A 112 12.24 17.96 -3.09
CA LYS A 112 12.30 17.72 -4.53
C LYS A 112 10.87 17.51 -5.01
N GLN A 113 10.46 18.29 -6.01
CA GLN A 113 9.15 18.15 -6.62
C GLN A 113 9.29 17.16 -7.77
N HIS A 114 8.49 16.09 -7.73
CA HIS A 114 8.43 15.11 -8.82
C HIS A 114 7.20 15.42 -9.67
N PHE A 115 7.43 15.59 -10.97
CA PHE A 115 6.35 15.80 -11.92
C PHE A 115 5.90 14.45 -12.52
N PRO A 116 4.62 14.32 -12.89
CA PRO A 116 4.15 13.15 -13.63
C PRO A 116 4.96 12.96 -14.91
N CYS A 117 5.29 11.71 -15.26
CA CYS A 117 5.86 11.42 -16.56
C CYS A 117 4.80 11.58 -17.65
N GLU A 118 5.18 12.18 -18.78
CA GLU A 118 4.31 12.20 -19.96
C GLU A 118 4.34 10.82 -20.62
N VAL A 119 3.18 10.18 -20.65
CA VAL A 119 2.97 8.87 -21.23
C VAL A 119 1.99 9.03 -22.39
N GLY A 120 2.41 8.69 -23.60
CA GLY A 120 1.56 8.76 -24.80
C GLY A 120 0.51 7.65 -24.85
N LEU A 121 -0.44 7.68 -23.91
CA LEU A 121 -1.59 6.78 -23.85
C LEU A 121 -2.53 7.04 -25.04
N ALA A 122 -3.28 6.01 -25.46
CA ALA A 122 -4.33 6.20 -26.44
C ALA A 122 -5.41 7.17 -25.93
N ALA A 123 -6.09 7.86 -26.85
CA ALA A 123 -7.09 8.87 -26.49
C ALA A 123 -8.38 8.28 -25.89
N ALA A 124 -8.73 7.04 -26.26
CA ALA A 124 -9.96 6.37 -25.85
C ALA A 124 -9.79 4.84 -25.81
N VAL A 125 -10.65 4.18 -25.04
CA VAL A 125 -10.66 2.71 -24.90
C VAL A 125 -11.31 2.01 -26.10
N ASP A 126 -12.20 2.68 -26.83
CA ASP A 126 -13.00 2.06 -27.90
C ASP A 126 -12.15 1.54 -29.08
N ASN A 127 -10.97 2.10 -29.27
CA ASN A 127 -10.04 1.71 -30.35
C ASN A 127 -8.98 0.69 -29.90
N ILE A 128 -9.03 0.24 -28.64
CA ILE A 128 -8.05 -0.67 -28.08
C ILE A 128 -8.41 -2.10 -28.48
N LEU A 129 -7.57 -2.73 -29.30
CA LEU A 129 -7.72 -4.12 -29.70
C LEU A 129 -6.75 -5.00 -28.92
N GLU A 130 -7.30 -5.95 -28.17
CA GLU A 130 -6.49 -6.94 -27.48
C GLU A 130 -5.72 -7.79 -28.50
N PRO A 131 -4.37 -7.86 -28.43
CA PRO A 131 -3.60 -8.58 -29.42
C PRO A 131 -3.85 -10.09 -29.34
N LYS A 132 -4.34 -10.69 -30.44
CA LYS A 132 -4.60 -12.14 -30.54
C LYS A 132 -3.32 -12.98 -30.68
N ASN A 133 -2.30 -12.47 -31.37
CA ASN A 133 -1.12 -13.26 -31.78
C ASN A 133 0.07 -13.21 -30.81
N TYR A 134 0.19 -12.18 -29.96
CA TYR A 134 1.31 -12.07 -29.01
C TYR A 134 1.10 -12.88 -27.72
N MET A 135 -0.05 -13.55 -27.61
CA MET A 135 -0.55 -14.15 -26.39
C MET A 135 -0.79 -15.65 -26.59
N ASN A 136 0.14 -16.34 -27.26
CA ASN A 136 0.25 -17.79 -27.21
C ASN A 136 0.67 -18.21 -25.79
N PHE A 137 -0.19 -17.92 -24.81
CA PHE A 137 0.00 -18.35 -23.44
C PHE A 137 -0.05 -19.86 -23.44
N THR A 138 1.09 -20.47 -23.14
CA THR A 138 1.08 -21.87 -22.75
C THR A 138 0.34 -21.92 -21.42
N GLN A 139 -0.87 -22.46 -21.42
CA GLN A 139 -1.65 -22.60 -20.21
C GLN A 139 -1.11 -23.78 -19.41
N PHE A 140 -0.59 -23.50 -18.23
CA PHE A 140 -0.12 -24.53 -17.31
C PHE A 140 -1.22 -24.85 -16.29
N SER A 141 -1.43 -26.14 -16.04
CA SER A 141 -2.22 -26.57 -14.90
C SER A 141 -1.40 -26.38 -13.64
N LEU A 142 -1.75 -25.36 -12.85
CA LEU A 142 -1.11 -25.07 -11.57
C LEU A 142 -2.03 -25.49 -10.44
N GLU A 143 -1.52 -26.39 -9.60
CA GLU A 143 -2.14 -26.75 -8.35
C GLU A 143 -1.41 -26.06 -7.20
N TYR A 144 -2.05 -25.96 -6.04
CA TYR A 144 -1.50 -25.26 -4.89
C TYR A 144 -1.52 -26.16 -3.67
N VAL A 145 -0.45 -26.11 -2.89
CA VAL A 145 -0.40 -26.85 -1.64
C VAL A 145 -1.41 -26.26 -0.67
N GLU A 146 -2.43 -27.03 -0.32
CA GLU A 146 -3.49 -26.58 0.59
C GLU A 146 -3.19 -26.92 2.05
N ARG A 147 -2.41 -27.96 2.30
CA ARG A 147 -2.18 -28.49 3.65
C ARG A 147 -0.79 -29.09 3.81
N GLU A 148 -0.12 -28.76 4.91
CA GLU A 148 1.21 -29.27 5.23
C GLU A 148 1.34 -29.64 6.72
N VAL A 149 2.24 -30.58 6.99
CA VAL A 149 2.73 -30.88 8.34
C VAL A 149 3.98 -30.05 8.58
N ASN A 150 4.10 -29.44 9.77
CA ASN A 150 5.34 -28.80 10.16
C ASN A 150 6.46 -29.85 10.20
N PRO A 151 7.49 -29.76 9.33
CA PRO A 151 8.55 -30.76 9.26
C PRO A 151 9.46 -30.77 10.49
N HIS A 152 9.48 -29.68 11.29
CA HIS A 152 10.27 -29.62 12.51
C HIS A 152 9.47 -29.06 13.69
N ALA A 153 9.45 -29.79 14.82
CA ALA A 153 8.80 -29.32 16.05
C ALA A 153 9.36 -27.97 16.57
N ASN A 154 10.58 -27.61 16.15
CA ASN A 154 11.30 -26.40 16.56
C ASN A 154 11.32 -25.29 15.49
N SER A 155 10.76 -25.47 14.29
CA SER A 155 10.70 -24.38 13.31
C SER A 155 9.59 -23.39 13.67
N PRO A 156 9.82 -22.08 13.43
CA PRO A 156 8.78 -21.09 13.61
C PRO A 156 7.55 -21.50 12.78
N GLN A 157 6.38 -21.47 13.40
CA GLN A 157 5.15 -21.92 12.78
C GLN A 157 4.82 -21.01 11.59
N SER A 158 5.02 -21.52 10.36
CA SER A 158 4.64 -20.79 9.15
C SER A 158 3.12 -20.78 9.07
N ARG A 159 2.51 -19.62 9.38
CA ARG A 159 1.05 -19.49 9.49
C ARG A 159 0.33 -19.35 8.15
N PHE A 160 1.04 -18.95 7.10
CA PHE A 160 0.44 -18.60 5.81
C PHE A 160 1.14 -19.26 4.62
N GLY A 161 2.47 -19.26 4.60
CA GLY A 161 3.28 -19.63 3.43
C GLY A 161 3.63 -21.11 3.27
N GLY A 162 3.40 -21.93 4.29
CA GLY A 162 3.90 -23.31 4.33
C GLY A 162 5.40 -23.38 4.62
N TYR A 163 5.99 -24.57 4.44
CA TYR A 163 7.38 -24.92 4.72
C TYR A 163 8.14 -25.25 3.43
N GLN A 164 8.07 -24.34 2.47
CA GLN A 164 8.73 -24.50 1.17
C GLN A 164 10.27 -24.47 1.31
N THR A 165 10.95 -25.48 0.79
CA THR A 165 12.42 -25.52 0.71
C THR A 165 12.96 -24.65 -0.42
N LEU A 166 14.23 -24.21 -0.33
CA LEU A 166 14.89 -23.44 -1.41
C LEU A 166 14.93 -24.18 -2.76
N ASN A 167 15.02 -25.51 -2.74
CA ASN A 167 15.02 -26.32 -3.96
C ASN A 167 13.63 -26.35 -4.61
N GLU A 168 12.56 -26.51 -3.81
CA GLU A 168 11.18 -26.42 -4.31
C GLU A 168 10.87 -25.03 -4.84
N ARG A 169 11.34 -23.99 -4.14
CA ARG A 169 11.28 -22.61 -4.62
C ARG A 169 11.96 -22.46 -5.98
N LYS A 170 13.20 -22.95 -6.14
CA LYS A 170 13.90 -22.94 -7.44
C LYS A 170 13.13 -23.66 -8.54
N LYS A 171 12.54 -24.82 -8.25
CA LYS A 171 11.70 -25.57 -9.20
C LYS A 171 10.43 -24.81 -9.60
N SER A 172 9.85 -24.04 -8.67
CA SER A 172 8.62 -23.28 -8.93
C SER A 172 8.76 -22.17 -9.98
N PHE A 173 9.99 -21.76 -10.33
CA PHE A 173 10.24 -20.78 -11.39
C PHE A 173 10.14 -21.34 -12.80
N LEU A 174 10.14 -22.67 -12.95
CA LEU A 174 10.00 -23.31 -14.24
C LEU A 174 8.53 -23.31 -14.64
N ALA A 175 8.21 -22.76 -15.82
CA ALA A 175 6.86 -22.71 -16.35
C ALA A 175 6.44 -24.09 -16.89
N ARG A 176 5.75 -24.88 -16.05
CA ARG A 176 5.24 -26.21 -16.35
C ARG A 176 4.05 -26.55 -15.46
N ASN A 177 3.33 -27.62 -15.78
CA ASN A 177 2.32 -28.18 -14.89
C ASN A 177 2.99 -28.65 -13.60
N GLN A 178 2.55 -28.12 -12.46
CA GLN A 178 3.14 -28.45 -11.16
C GLN A 178 2.26 -27.93 -10.01
N THR A 179 2.46 -28.53 -8.83
CA THR A 179 1.91 -28.04 -7.56
C THR A 179 2.90 -27.10 -6.90
N ILE A 180 2.45 -25.91 -6.46
CA ILE A 180 3.32 -24.87 -5.90
C ILE A 180 2.91 -24.42 -4.50
N HIS A 181 3.89 -24.09 -3.68
CA HIS A 181 3.69 -23.48 -2.37
C HIS A 181 3.45 -21.98 -2.56
N CYS A 182 2.25 -21.51 -2.19
CA CYS A 182 1.79 -20.19 -2.60
C CYS A 182 0.80 -19.53 -1.66
N GLY A 183 1.15 -19.54 -0.38
CA GLY A 183 0.27 -18.98 0.63
C GLY A 183 -1.02 -19.78 0.80
N PHE A 184 -1.82 -19.35 1.77
CA PHE A 184 -3.06 -20.02 2.14
C PHE A 184 -2.89 -21.48 2.57
N VAL A 185 -1.70 -21.88 3.02
CA VAL A 185 -1.41 -23.25 3.44
C VAL A 185 -2.01 -23.48 4.83
N LYS A 186 -2.82 -24.54 4.98
CA LYS A 186 -3.44 -24.93 6.25
C LYS A 186 -2.58 -25.93 7.00
N GLY A 187 -2.65 -25.89 8.32
CA GLY A 187 -2.13 -26.97 9.15
C GLY A 187 -2.99 -28.24 9.07
N MET A 188 -2.46 -29.34 9.63
CA MET A 188 -3.16 -30.62 9.66
C MET A 188 -4.42 -30.62 10.54
N SER A 189 -4.48 -29.74 11.54
CA SER A 189 -5.67 -29.58 12.38
C SER A 189 -6.84 -29.02 11.56
N ARG A 190 -8.04 -29.60 11.71
CA ARG A 190 -9.27 -29.08 11.09
C ARG A 190 -9.63 -27.66 11.54
N LEU A 191 -9.10 -27.23 12.68
CA LEU A 191 -9.26 -25.87 13.22
C LEU A 191 -8.21 -24.89 12.67
N SER A 192 -7.24 -25.35 11.87
CA SER A 192 -6.20 -24.49 11.33
C SER A 192 -6.77 -23.63 10.20
N SER A 193 -7.00 -22.36 10.50
CA SER A 193 -7.19 -21.34 9.48
C SER A 193 -5.85 -21.06 8.79
N PRO A 194 -5.82 -20.93 7.46
CA PRO A 194 -4.63 -20.44 6.76
C PRO A 194 -4.43 -18.93 6.93
N GLY A 195 -5.40 -18.24 7.53
CA GLY A 195 -5.51 -16.78 7.54
C GLY A 195 -5.94 -16.19 6.19
N PHE A 196 -6.17 -14.87 6.17
CA PHE A 196 -6.65 -14.11 5.02
C PHE A 196 -7.96 -14.66 4.45
N GLU A 197 -8.96 -14.81 5.31
CA GLU A 197 -10.24 -15.41 4.94
C GLU A 197 -11.17 -14.39 4.29
N LEU A 198 -11.74 -14.78 3.15
CA LEU A 198 -12.71 -14.00 2.38
C LEU A 198 -14.07 -14.68 2.40
N SER A 199 -15.15 -13.89 2.27
CA SER A 199 -16.49 -14.44 2.12
C SER A 199 -16.64 -15.21 0.81
N GLU A 200 -17.50 -16.23 0.76
CA GLU A 200 -17.75 -16.99 -0.48
C GLU A 200 -18.33 -16.11 -1.59
N ASN A 201 -19.12 -15.09 -1.24
CA ASN A 201 -19.64 -14.12 -2.20
C ASN A 201 -18.53 -13.26 -2.83
N ASP A 202 -17.56 -12.82 -2.03
CA ASP A 202 -16.44 -12.04 -2.54
C ASP A 202 -15.49 -12.92 -3.37
N LYS A 203 -15.24 -14.16 -2.96
CA LYS A 203 -14.49 -15.13 -3.78
C LYS A 203 -15.17 -15.38 -5.12
N ALA A 204 -16.49 -15.57 -5.13
CA ALA A 204 -17.25 -15.79 -6.36
C ALA A 204 -17.20 -14.55 -7.28
N TYR A 205 -17.30 -13.34 -6.72
CA TYR A 205 -17.12 -12.10 -7.47
C TYR A 205 -15.72 -12.02 -8.09
N MET A 206 -14.68 -12.25 -7.28
CA MET A 206 -13.28 -12.16 -7.69
C MET A 206 -12.89 -13.24 -8.70
N ASN A 207 -13.47 -14.43 -8.61
CA ASN A 207 -13.26 -15.52 -9.55
C ASN A 207 -13.74 -15.18 -10.97
N ASN A 208 -14.70 -14.26 -11.14
CA ASN A 208 -15.22 -13.86 -12.45
C ASN A 208 -14.47 -12.66 -13.07
N CYS A 209 -13.52 -12.08 -12.35
CA CYS A 209 -12.80 -10.90 -12.80
C CYS A 209 -11.76 -11.24 -13.87
N ARG A 210 -11.99 -10.80 -15.11
CA ARG A 210 -11.01 -10.93 -16.20
C ARG A 210 -9.88 -9.89 -16.12
N VAL A 211 -10.21 -8.70 -15.65
CA VAL A 211 -9.23 -7.65 -15.33
C VAL A 211 -9.52 -7.18 -13.92
N ALA A 212 -8.50 -7.14 -13.07
CA ALA A 212 -8.65 -6.73 -11.68
C ALA A 212 -7.73 -5.55 -11.36
N VAL A 213 -8.29 -4.46 -10.85
CA VAL A 213 -7.56 -3.42 -10.15
C VAL A 213 -7.77 -3.67 -8.67
N SER A 214 -6.70 -3.82 -7.91
CA SER A 214 -6.78 -4.10 -6.48
C SER A 214 -5.89 -3.20 -5.64
N SER A 215 -6.33 -2.97 -4.40
CA SER A 215 -5.60 -2.22 -3.38
C SER A 215 -6.01 -2.75 -2.00
N CYS A 216 -5.34 -2.32 -0.94
CA CYS A 216 -5.75 -2.66 0.42
C CYS A 216 -5.55 -1.53 1.41
N ILE A 217 -6.38 -1.49 2.46
CA ILE A 217 -6.16 -0.69 3.65
C ILE A 217 -6.41 -1.58 4.85
N PHE A 218 -5.37 -1.84 5.63
CA PHE A 218 -5.46 -2.64 6.86
C PHE A 218 -5.10 -1.82 8.09
N GLY A 219 -5.80 -2.05 9.19
CA GLY A 219 -5.58 -1.36 10.47
C GLY A 219 -5.82 0.16 10.41
N SER A 220 -6.70 0.62 9.52
CA SER A 220 -7.00 2.04 9.29
C SER A 220 -5.75 2.89 9.01
N SER A 221 -4.77 2.30 8.32
CA SER A 221 -3.46 2.92 8.07
C SER A 221 -3.47 4.06 7.04
N ASP A 222 -4.49 4.14 6.20
CA ASP A 222 -4.64 5.13 5.14
C ASP A 222 -6.11 5.52 4.92
N PHE A 223 -6.33 6.59 4.16
CA PHE A 223 -7.66 7.03 3.72
C PHE A 223 -8.08 6.35 2.42
N LEU A 224 -9.37 6.10 2.24
CA LEU A 224 -9.89 5.53 0.99
C LEU A 224 -9.80 6.53 -0.18
N ARG A 225 -8.85 6.30 -1.09
CA ARG A 225 -8.76 7.00 -2.36
C ARG A 225 -9.63 6.31 -3.41
N ARG A 226 -10.78 6.91 -3.74
CA ARG A 226 -11.66 6.43 -4.82
C ARG A 226 -11.02 6.71 -6.19
N PRO A 227 -11.08 5.79 -7.17
CA PRO A 227 -10.67 6.08 -8.53
C PRO A 227 -11.51 7.24 -9.08
N THR A 228 -10.92 8.04 -9.96
CA THR A 228 -11.61 9.19 -10.54
C THR A 228 -12.62 8.69 -11.58
N SER A 229 -13.84 8.34 -11.15
CA SER A 229 -14.87 7.66 -11.96
C SER A 229 -15.15 8.32 -13.33
N ARG A 230 -15.06 9.65 -13.42
CA ARG A 230 -15.21 10.40 -14.69
C ARG A 230 -14.10 10.17 -15.73
N LEU A 231 -12.93 9.68 -15.29
CA LEU A 231 -11.78 9.35 -16.15
C LEU A 231 -11.73 7.85 -16.47
N ILE A 232 -12.69 7.07 -15.96
CA ILE A 232 -12.82 5.64 -16.25
C ILE A 232 -13.98 5.48 -17.24
N SER A 233 -13.71 4.84 -18.38
CA SER A 233 -14.71 4.59 -19.42
C SER A 233 -15.82 3.66 -18.93
N GLU A 234 -17.00 3.74 -19.56
CA GLU A 234 -18.10 2.80 -19.31
C GLU A 234 -17.70 1.36 -19.65
N PHE A 235 -16.87 1.18 -20.67
CA PHE A 235 -16.28 -0.12 -21.00
C PHE A 235 -15.52 -0.68 -19.80
N SER A 236 -14.61 0.09 -19.20
CA SER A 236 -13.81 -0.36 -18.06
C SER A 236 -14.64 -0.53 -16.79
N LYS A 237 -15.64 0.32 -16.54
CA LYS A 237 -16.57 0.13 -15.41
C LYS A 237 -17.34 -1.19 -15.49
N LYS A 238 -17.63 -1.68 -16.70
CA LYS A 238 -18.33 -2.95 -16.94
C LYS A 238 -17.41 -4.17 -16.93
N ASN A 239 -16.18 -4.03 -17.42
CA ASN A 239 -15.28 -5.16 -17.69
C ASN A 239 -14.12 -5.30 -16.69
N VAL A 240 -13.84 -4.27 -15.88
CA VAL A 240 -12.76 -4.27 -14.88
C VAL A 240 -13.35 -4.34 -13.48
N CYS A 241 -12.89 -5.31 -12.69
CA CYS A 241 -13.19 -5.36 -11.27
C CYS A 241 -12.28 -4.40 -10.50
N PHE A 242 -12.85 -3.56 -9.64
CA PHE A 242 -12.09 -2.71 -8.73
C PHE A 242 -12.30 -3.24 -7.32
N VAL A 243 -11.26 -3.79 -6.69
CA VAL A 243 -11.35 -4.43 -5.38
C VAL A 243 -10.49 -3.73 -4.34
N MET A 244 -11.09 -3.38 -3.21
CA MET A 244 -10.40 -2.81 -2.05
C MET A 244 -10.48 -3.78 -0.88
N PHE A 245 -9.35 -4.37 -0.51
CA PHE A 245 -9.26 -5.26 0.65
C PHE A 245 -9.15 -4.46 1.94
N VAL A 246 -10.01 -4.75 2.91
CA VAL A 246 -10.00 -4.09 4.23
C VAL A 246 -10.20 -5.11 5.34
N ASP A 247 -9.76 -4.79 6.55
CA ASP A 247 -10.17 -5.51 7.76
C ASP A 247 -11.41 -4.88 8.41
N GLU A 248 -12.01 -5.56 9.37
CA GLU A 248 -13.26 -5.13 10.02
C GLU A 248 -13.12 -3.77 10.73
N GLN A 249 -11.94 -3.49 11.32
CA GLN A 249 -11.65 -2.19 11.93
C GLN A 249 -11.65 -1.08 10.87
N THR A 250 -10.95 -1.30 9.75
CA THR A 250 -10.91 -0.34 8.64
C THR A 250 -12.30 -0.12 8.04
N LEU A 251 -13.10 -1.16 7.84
CA LEU A 251 -14.48 -1.01 7.35
C LEU A 251 -15.32 -0.10 8.26
N SER A 252 -15.20 -0.29 9.57
CA SER A 252 -15.91 0.53 10.57
C SER A 252 -15.47 1.99 10.49
N LYS A 253 -14.15 2.23 10.38
CA LYS A 253 -13.58 3.57 10.22
C LYS A 253 -14.06 4.25 8.93
N LEU A 254 -14.02 3.55 7.80
CA LEU A 254 -14.52 4.05 6.52
C LEU A 254 -16.00 4.44 6.61
N SER A 255 -16.83 3.60 7.23
CA SER A 255 -18.25 3.90 7.42
C SER A 255 -18.46 5.17 8.26
N SER A 256 -17.67 5.36 9.32
CA SER A 256 -17.72 6.59 10.14
C SER A 256 -17.30 7.86 9.38
N GLU A 257 -16.50 7.72 8.33
CA GLU A 257 -16.04 8.81 7.45
C GLU A 257 -16.99 9.05 6.26
N GLY A 258 -18.16 8.39 6.23
CA GLY A 258 -19.13 8.50 5.14
C GLY A 258 -18.81 7.65 3.91
N HIS A 259 -17.91 6.67 4.05
CA HIS A 259 -17.58 5.68 3.04
C HIS A 259 -18.32 4.35 3.28
N THR A 260 -19.64 4.42 3.49
CA THR A 260 -20.47 3.23 3.68
C THR A 260 -20.65 2.51 2.33
N PRO A 261 -20.38 1.20 2.26
CA PRO A 261 -20.69 0.41 1.07
C PRO A 261 -22.18 0.43 0.73
N ASP A 262 -22.50 0.47 -0.56
CA ASP A 262 -23.87 0.32 -1.05
C ASP A 262 -24.43 -1.10 -0.85
N GLU A 263 -25.68 -1.34 -1.26
CA GLU A 263 -26.32 -2.67 -1.17
C GLU A 263 -25.53 -3.79 -1.88
N LYS A 264 -24.73 -3.43 -2.89
CA LYS A 264 -23.87 -4.35 -3.63
C LYS A 264 -22.46 -4.44 -3.03
N GLY A 265 -22.18 -3.71 -1.95
CA GLY A 265 -20.90 -3.64 -1.25
C GLY A 265 -19.85 -2.74 -1.92
N HIS A 266 -20.25 -1.72 -2.68
CA HIS A 266 -19.33 -0.80 -3.35
C HIS A 266 -19.26 0.57 -2.69
N VAL A 267 -18.08 1.19 -2.74
CA VAL A 267 -17.85 2.60 -2.41
C VAL A 267 -17.26 3.29 -3.64
N GLY A 268 -18.12 3.96 -4.41
CA GLY A 268 -17.76 4.43 -5.75
C GLY A 268 -17.51 3.23 -6.67
N LEU A 269 -16.32 3.14 -7.28
CA LEU A 269 -15.96 1.97 -8.09
C LEU A 269 -15.45 0.80 -7.25
N TRP A 270 -14.92 1.03 -6.05
CA TRP A 270 -14.33 -0.03 -5.24
C TRP A 270 -15.39 -0.98 -4.67
N LYS A 271 -15.35 -2.25 -5.04
CA LYS A 271 -15.94 -3.35 -4.28
C LYS A 271 -15.14 -3.55 -3.00
N ILE A 272 -15.76 -3.34 -1.85
CA ILE A 272 -15.12 -3.53 -0.55
C ILE A 272 -15.15 -5.01 -0.21
N VAL A 273 -13.97 -5.59 0.03
CA VAL A 273 -13.80 -7.00 0.40
C VAL A 273 -13.19 -7.05 1.79
N VAL A 274 -13.94 -7.65 2.72
CA VAL A 274 -13.51 -7.75 4.13
C VAL A 274 -12.69 -9.01 4.33
N VAL A 275 -11.46 -8.83 4.81
CA VAL A 275 -10.53 -9.90 5.14
C VAL A 275 -10.61 -10.20 6.63
N ARG A 276 -10.88 -11.46 6.96
CA ARG A 276 -10.90 -11.98 8.32
C ARG A 276 -9.65 -12.79 8.61
N ASN A 277 -9.36 -13.00 9.90
CA ASN A 277 -8.25 -13.83 10.36
C ASN A 277 -6.92 -13.44 9.68
N LEU A 278 -6.49 -12.18 9.88
CA LEU A 278 -5.31 -11.66 9.20
C LEU A 278 -4.07 -12.53 9.50
N PRO A 279 -3.27 -12.90 8.49
CA PRO A 279 -2.19 -13.86 8.65
C PRO A 279 -0.99 -13.31 9.45
N TYR A 280 -0.87 -11.99 9.56
CA TYR A 280 0.24 -11.32 10.24
C TYR A 280 -0.26 -10.25 11.21
N LEU A 281 0.47 -10.08 12.31
CA LEU A 281 0.26 -8.99 13.27
C LEU A 281 0.62 -7.62 12.65
N ASP A 282 1.65 -7.58 11.79
CA ASP A 282 1.99 -6.38 11.05
C ASP A 282 1.10 -6.21 9.81
N MET A 283 0.29 -5.17 9.81
CA MET A 283 -0.62 -4.84 8.71
C MET A 283 0.10 -4.57 7.39
N ARG A 284 1.37 -4.13 7.43
CA ARG A 284 2.18 -3.94 6.22
C ARG A 284 2.48 -5.26 5.54
N LYS A 285 2.67 -6.34 6.30
CA LYS A 285 2.85 -7.69 5.77
C LYS A 285 1.55 -8.24 5.22
N THR A 286 0.45 -8.03 5.92
CA THR A 286 -0.89 -8.40 5.43
C THR A 286 -1.20 -7.74 4.09
N GLY A 287 -0.83 -6.46 3.91
CA GLY A 287 -0.96 -5.77 2.63
C GLY A 287 -0.12 -6.34 1.48
N LYS A 288 0.90 -7.16 1.76
CA LYS A 288 1.69 -7.86 0.74
C LYS A 288 0.93 -9.04 0.13
N VAL A 289 -0.03 -9.61 0.84
CA VAL A 289 -0.84 -10.73 0.33
C VAL A 289 -1.59 -10.33 -0.94
N PRO A 290 -2.47 -9.31 -0.94
CA PRO A 290 -3.17 -8.92 -2.17
C PRO A 290 -2.27 -8.27 -3.22
N LYS A 291 -1.14 -7.67 -2.82
CA LYS A 291 -0.12 -7.12 -3.74
C LYS A 291 0.56 -8.20 -4.58
N PHE A 292 0.93 -9.33 -3.99
CA PHE A 292 1.75 -10.34 -4.66
C PHE A 292 0.99 -11.61 -5.05
N LEU A 293 -0.09 -11.92 -4.36
CA LEU A 293 -0.91 -13.11 -4.59
C LEU A 293 -2.19 -12.77 -5.35
N SER A 294 -2.18 -11.74 -6.18
CA SER A 294 -3.31 -11.40 -7.06
C SER A 294 -3.72 -12.59 -7.94
N HIS A 295 -2.77 -13.44 -8.33
CA HIS A 295 -3.05 -14.67 -9.07
C HIS A 295 -3.79 -15.76 -8.27
N ARG A 296 -3.64 -15.79 -6.94
CA ARG A 296 -4.44 -16.68 -6.05
C ARG A 296 -5.82 -16.09 -5.79
N LEU A 297 -5.90 -14.76 -5.72
CA LEU A 297 -7.12 -14.03 -5.38
C LEU A 297 -8.06 -13.87 -6.59
N PHE A 298 -7.51 -13.74 -7.79
CA PHE A 298 -8.24 -13.54 -9.05
C PHE A 298 -7.84 -14.62 -10.06
N PRO A 299 -8.24 -15.89 -9.84
CA PRO A 299 -7.76 -17.03 -10.62
C PRO A 299 -8.13 -16.98 -12.11
N SER A 300 -9.24 -16.33 -12.48
CA SER A 300 -9.65 -16.14 -13.89
C SER A 300 -9.18 -14.82 -14.50
N SER A 301 -8.41 -14.02 -13.77
CA SER A 301 -7.91 -12.75 -14.32
C SER A 301 -6.85 -12.99 -15.38
N ARG A 302 -6.84 -12.20 -16.44
CA ARG A 302 -5.76 -12.16 -17.42
C ARG A 302 -4.72 -11.11 -17.06
N TYR A 303 -5.20 -10.01 -16.49
CA TYR A 303 -4.39 -8.89 -16.06
C TYR A 303 -4.81 -8.45 -14.65
N SER A 304 -3.83 -8.10 -13.83
CA SER A 304 -4.07 -7.50 -12.53
C SER A 304 -3.20 -6.25 -12.32
N ILE A 305 -3.82 -5.16 -11.89
CA ILE A 305 -3.15 -3.91 -11.48
C ILE A 305 -3.24 -3.82 -9.96
N TRP A 306 -2.11 -3.68 -9.31
CA TRP A 306 -2.01 -3.31 -7.91
C TRP A 306 -1.75 -1.81 -7.78
N LEU A 307 -2.59 -1.14 -6.98
CA LEU A 307 -2.49 0.29 -6.67
C LEU A 307 -2.24 0.47 -5.17
N ASP A 308 -1.22 1.25 -4.80
CA ASP A 308 -0.99 1.63 -3.40
C ASP A 308 -2.16 2.47 -2.86
N SER A 309 -2.58 2.23 -1.61
CA SER A 309 -3.71 2.91 -0.95
C SER A 309 -3.58 4.43 -0.92
N LYS A 310 -2.35 4.94 -0.97
CA LYS A 310 -2.08 6.39 -0.96
C LYS A 310 -2.33 7.05 -2.30
N MET A 311 -2.41 6.25 -3.37
CA MET A 311 -2.57 6.72 -4.73
C MET A 311 -4.02 6.73 -5.16
N ARG A 312 -4.31 7.59 -6.15
CA ARG A 312 -5.60 7.64 -6.82
C ARG A 312 -5.40 7.25 -8.27
N LEU A 313 -6.22 6.30 -8.74
CA LEU A 313 -6.25 5.96 -10.16
C LEU A 313 -6.97 7.08 -10.94
N ASN A 314 -6.21 7.78 -11.76
CA ASN A 314 -6.67 8.87 -12.63
C ASN A 314 -6.63 8.52 -14.12
N THR A 315 -6.36 7.26 -14.44
CA THR A 315 -6.22 6.78 -15.81
C THR A 315 -7.01 5.49 -15.95
N ASP A 316 -7.68 5.30 -17.09
CA ASP A 316 -8.41 4.09 -17.38
C ASP A 316 -7.48 2.84 -17.35
N PRO A 317 -7.80 1.78 -16.58
CA PRO A 317 -7.01 0.55 -16.49
C PRO A 317 -6.66 -0.06 -17.84
N MET A 318 -7.56 0.01 -18.81
CA MET A 318 -7.35 -0.59 -20.13
C MET A 318 -6.30 0.18 -20.93
N LEU A 319 -6.21 1.50 -20.76
CA LEU A 319 -5.15 2.32 -21.36
C LEU A 319 -3.78 2.00 -20.75
N ILE A 320 -3.74 1.75 -19.43
CA ILE A 320 -2.51 1.33 -18.75
C ILE A 320 -2.04 -0.02 -19.30
N ILE A 321 -2.96 -0.99 -19.43
CA ILE A 321 -2.65 -2.32 -19.96
C ILE A 321 -2.20 -2.27 -21.42
N GLU A 322 -2.92 -1.54 -22.26
CA GLU A 322 -2.57 -1.37 -23.68
C GLU A 322 -1.16 -0.81 -23.83
N PHE A 323 -0.87 0.30 -23.14
CA PHE A 323 0.42 0.95 -23.28
C PHE A 323 1.55 0.08 -22.73
N PHE A 324 1.46 -0.32 -21.45
CA PHE A 324 2.59 -0.89 -20.74
C PHE A 324 2.80 -2.37 -21.02
N LEU A 325 1.76 -3.11 -21.41
CA LEU A 325 1.90 -4.54 -21.72
C LEU A 325 1.81 -4.80 -23.22
N TRP A 326 0.76 -4.31 -23.89
CA TRP A 326 0.50 -4.71 -25.27
C TRP A 326 1.44 -4.03 -26.25
N ARG A 327 1.57 -2.71 -26.16
CA ARG A 327 2.42 -1.91 -27.05
C ARG A 327 3.90 -2.15 -26.80
N MET A 328 4.28 -2.27 -25.52
CA MET A 328 5.66 -2.58 -25.11
C MET A 328 6.01 -4.07 -25.20
N ARG A 329 5.03 -4.94 -25.48
CA ARG A 329 5.18 -6.41 -25.50
C ARG A 329 5.83 -6.95 -24.22
N ALA A 330 5.35 -6.49 -23.07
CA ALA A 330 5.87 -6.85 -21.75
C ALA A 330 4.92 -7.76 -20.99
N GLU A 331 5.48 -8.65 -20.15
CA GLU A 331 4.70 -9.54 -19.27
C GLU A 331 4.24 -8.86 -17.99
N TYR A 332 4.99 -7.85 -17.54
CA TYR A 332 4.67 -7.09 -16.35
C TYR A 332 5.27 -5.69 -16.47
N ALA A 333 4.72 -4.75 -15.70
CA ALA A 333 5.26 -3.40 -15.59
C ALA A 333 5.29 -2.96 -14.13
N ILE A 334 6.36 -2.26 -13.75
CA ILE A 334 6.57 -1.73 -12.41
C ILE A 334 7.03 -0.29 -12.57
N SER A 335 6.45 0.62 -11.80
CA SER A 335 6.90 2.00 -11.74
C SER A 335 8.32 2.10 -11.19
N ASN A 336 9.18 2.89 -11.85
CA ASN A 336 10.45 3.28 -11.25
C ASN A 336 10.19 4.19 -10.05
N HIS A 337 10.91 3.97 -8.95
CA HIS A 337 10.77 4.80 -7.77
C HIS A 337 11.42 6.17 -8.03
N TYR A 338 10.76 7.24 -7.60
CA TYR A 338 11.13 8.62 -7.93
C TYR A 338 12.46 9.11 -7.30
N ASP A 339 12.84 8.59 -6.13
CA ASP A 339 14.09 8.95 -5.44
C ASP A 339 15.19 7.87 -5.39
N ARG A 340 14.82 6.58 -5.44
CA ARG A 340 15.71 5.49 -5.02
C ARG A 340 15.78 4.44 -6.10
N HIS A 341 17.00 4.09 -6.48
CA HIS A 341 17.26 3.24 -7.63
C HIS A 341 18.13 2.02 -7.24
N CYS A 342 18.43 1.86 -5.95
CA CYS A 342 19.26 0.78 -5.45
C CYS A 342 18.65 0.12 -4.22
N VAL A 343 18.70 -1.21 -4.18
CA VAL A 343 18.26 -2.03 -3.04
C VAL A 343 19.03 -1.65 -1.76
N TRP A 344 20.33 -1.33 -1.86
CA TRP A 344 21.14 -0.88 -0.73
C TRP A 344 20.59 0.40 -0.07
N GLU A 345 20.10 1.34 -0.87
CA GLU A 345 19.50 2.60 -0.36
C GLU A 345 18.16 2.31 0.33
N GLU A 346 17.36 1.41 -0.23
CA GLU A 346 16.08 1.02 0.35
C GLU A 346 16.31 0.27 1.67
N VAL A 347 17.37 -0.54 1.84
CA VAL A 347 17.71 -1.20 3.12
C VAL A 347 17.93 -0.14 4.20
N LEU A 348 18.82 0.81 3.94
CA LEU A 348 19.14 1.89 4.86
C LEU A 348 17.89 2.73 5.19
N GLN A 349 17.06 3.00 4.19
CA GLN A 349 15.85 3.79 4.36
C GLN A 349 14.78 3.04 5.17
N ASN A 350 14.64 1.72 5.01
CA ASN A 350 13.70 0.93 5.82
C ASN A 350 14.10 0.91 7.30
N LYS A 351 15.40 0.77 7.59
CA LYS A 351 15.93 0.89 8.95
C LYS A 351 15.73 2.29 9.51
N ARG A 352 16.08 3.33 8.75
CA ARG A 352 15.92 4.73 9.17
C ARG A 352 14.47 5.08 9.50
N LEU A 353 13.52 4.55 8.72
CA LEU A 353 12.08 4.78 8.94
C LEU A 353 11.47 3.81 9.95
N ASN A 354 12.26 2.93 10.57
CA ASN A 354 11.80 1.87 11.48
C ASN A 354 10.59 1.11 10.93
N LYS A 355 10.63 0.81 9.62
CA LYS A 355 9.53 0.11 8.94
C LYS A 355 9.43 -1.36 9.36
N TYR A 356 10.55 -1.97 9.74
CA TYR A 356 10.64 -3.35 10.17
C TYR A 356 11.83 -3.57 11.12
N ASN A 357 11.91 -4.76 11.73
CA ASN A 357 13.03 -5.15 12.59
C ASN A 357 14.36 -5.09 11.81
N HIS A 358 15.35 -4.38 12.35
CA HIS A 358 16.62 -4.14 11.66
C HIS A 358 17.43 -5.42 11.45
N THR A 359 17.46 -6.32 12.43
CA THR A 359 18.15 -7.61 12.34
C THR A 359 17.56 -8.47 11.23
N ALA A 360 16.23 -8.55 11.18
CA ALA A 360 15.54 -9.29 10.12
C ALA A 360 15.78 -8.68 8.73
N ILE A 361 15.89 -7.35 8.63
CA ILE A 361 16.29 -6.67 7.38
C ILE A 361 17.70 -7.10 6.97
N ASP A 362 18.65 -7.16 7.90
CA ASP A 362 20.03 -7.55 7.63
C ASP A 362 20.16 -9.00 7.19
N GLU A 363 19.54 -9.92 7.92
CA GLU A 363 19.51 -11.35 7.58
C GLU A 363 18.95 -11.56 6.17
N GLN A 364 17.82 -10.92 5.89
CA GLN A 364 17.17 -11.00 4.60
C GLN A 364 18.01 -10.40 3.47
N PHE A 365 18.70 -9.30 3.74
CA PHE A 365 19.57 -8.65 2.77
C PHE A 365 20.82 -9.48 2.48
N MET A 366 21.45 -10.05 3.51
CA MET A 366 22.56 -11.00 3.35
C MET A 366 22.12 -12.21 2.52
N PHE A 367 20.91 -12.73 2.76
CA PHE A 367 20.34 -13.79 1.94
C PHE A 367 20.29 -13.39 0.47
N TYR A 368 19.77 -12.22 0.12
CA TYR A 368 19.75 -11.77 -1.29
C TYR A 368 21.14 -11.67 -1.90
N GLN A 369 22.11 -11.15 -1.15
CA GLN A 369 23.48 -11.05 -1.64
C GLN A 369 24.05 -12.44 -1.94
N SER A 370 23.81 -13.42 -1.06
CA SER A 370 24.20 -14.82 -1.28
C SER A 370 23.45 -15.51 -2.42
N ASP A 371 22.21 -15.10 -2.71
CA ASP A 371 21.41 -15.60 -3.84
C ASP A 371 21.72 -14.85 -5.16
N GLY A 372 22.71 -13.96 -5.15
CA GLY A 372 23.26 -13.32 -6.35
C GLY A 372 22.85 -11.86 -6.60
N LEU A 373 22.19 -11.20 -5.63
CA LEU A 373 21.88 -9.77 -5.73
C LEU A 373 23.16 -8.94 -5.80
N ARG A 374 23.34 -8.20 -6.89
CA ARG A 374 24.45 -7.26 -7.10
C ARG A 374 23.98 -5.83 -6.92
N LYS A 375 24.89 -4.96 -6.45
CA LYS A 375 24.62 -3.53 -6.31
C LYS A 375 24.38 -2.92 -7.69
N PHE A 376 23.29 -2.18 -7.82
CA PHE A 376 22.99 -1.45 -9.06
C PHE A 376 24.10 -0.43 -9.36
N ASN A 377 24.59 -0.44 -10.59
CA ASN A 377 25.58 0.51 -11.09
C ASN A 377 24.90 1.50 -12.06
N PRO A 378 24.66 2.76 -11.66
CA PRO A 378 24.00 3.74 -12.51
C PRO A 378 24.84 4.17 -13.72
N SER A 379 26.14 3.91 -13.72
CA SER A 379 27.05 4.28 -14.82
C SER A 379 27.12 3.23 -15.93
N ASP A 380 26.54 2.05 -15.74
CA ASP A 380 26.50 1.01 -16.77
C ASP A 380 25.21 1.16 -17.60
N PRO A 381 25.30 1.62 -18.87
CA PRO A 381 24.14 1.80 -19.73
C PRO A 381 23.45 0.49 -20.11
N ASN A 382 24.12 -0.66 -19.92
CA ASN A 382 23.59 -1.98 -20.26
C ASN A 382 22.97 -2.72 -19.06
N THR A 383 23.09 -2.16 -17.85
CA THR A 383 22.42 -2.72 -16.68
C THR A 383 21.06 -2.02 -16.53
N PRO A 384 19.95 -2.59 -17.03
CA PRO A 384 18.64 -2.09 -16.65
C PRO A 384 18.57 -2.12 -15.12
N LEU A 385 17.82 -1.18 -14.51
CA LEU A 385 17.49 -1.29 -13.09
C LEU A 385 17.04 -2.72 -12.85
N PRO A 386 17.75 -3.51 -12.03
CA PRO A 386 17.39 -4.89 -11.85
C PRO A 386 15.98 -4.87 -11.29
N SER A 387 15.01 -5.23 -12.14
CA SER A 387 13.70 -5.63 -11.66
C SER A 387 13.97 -6.95 -10.96
N CYS A 388 14.38 -6.89 -9.70
CA CYS A 388 14.34 -8.04 -8.81
C CYS A 388 12.86 -8.37 -8.51
N ALA A 389 12.08 -8.59 -9.57
CA ALA A 389 10.91 -9.47 -9.60
C ALA A 389 11.36 -10.94 -9.55
N TYR A 390 12.67 -11.19 -9.63
CA TYR A 390 13.29 -12.41 -9.16
C TYR A 390 13.33 -12.42 -7.63
N LEU A 391 12.66 -13.42 -7.07
CA LEU A 391 13.00 -14.01 -5.78
C LEU A 391 13.16 -13.02 -4.62
N GLY A 392 12.02 -12.61 -4.10
CA GLY A 392 11.95 -12.29 -2.69
C GLY A 392 12.67 -11.02 -2.26
N ALA A 393 13.15 -10.12 -3.12
CA ALA A 393 13.69 -8.81 -2.72
C ALA A 393 12.59 -7.91 -2.09
N PHE A 394 12.40 -8.07 -0.79
CA PHE A 394 11.52 -7.27 0.08
C PHE A 394 12.13 -5.90 0.34
N LEU A 395 12.13 -5.06 -0.69
CA LEU A 395 12.38 -3.65 -0.54
C LEU A 395 11.37 -2.92 -1.41
N CYS A 396 10.44 -2.25 -0.72
CA CYS A 396 9.20 -1.72 -1.27
C CYS A 396 9.48 -0.60 -2.27
N LEU A 397 9.71 -0.96 -3.53
CA LEU A 397 9.38 -0.07 -4.62
C LEU A 397 7.84 -0.06 -4.69
N ASN A 398 7.29 1.10 -4.37
CA ASN A 398 5.87 1.37 -4.50
C ASN A 398 5.63 2.05 -5.85
N ASP A 399 4.40 1.91 -6.35
CA ASP A 399 3.56 2.98 -6.90
C ASP A 399 2.61 2.44 -8.00
N LEU A 400 3.00 1.44 -8.78
CA LEU A 400 2.07 0.67 -9.63
C LEU A 400 2.70 -0.67 -10.03
N TYR A 401 2.00 -1.78 -9.80
CA TYR A 401 2.41 -3.10 -10.32
C TYR A 401 1.34 -3.60 -11.26
N LEU A 402 1.73 -3.95 -12.47
CA LEU A 402 0.84 -4.56 -13.46
C LEU A 402 1.41 -5.94 -13.80
N HIS A 403 0.63 -6.98 -13.55
CA HIS A 403 1.00 -8.37 -13.75
C HIS A 403 0.14 -9.00 -14.84
N ILE A 404 0.77 -9.71 -15.78
CA ILE A 404 0.20 -10.90 -16.39
C ILE A 404 0.46 -12.05 -15.42
N LEU A 405 -0.55 -12.90 -15.17
CA LEU A 405 -0.48 -13.98 -14.20
C LEU A 405 0.72 -14.91 -14.51
N THR A 406 1.81 -14.78 -13.76
CA THR A 406 2.95 -15.69 -13.85
C THR A 406 3.46 -16.01 -12.45
N LEU A 407 3.05 -17.19 -11.95
CA LEU A 407 3.61 -18.02 -10.87
C LEU A 407 3.91 -17.36 -9.51
N CYS A 408 3.69 -18.14 -8.45
CA CYS A 408 3.95 -17.79 -7.05
C CYS A 408 5.42 -17.46 -6.79
N ARG A 409 5.78 -16.18 -6.89
CA ARG A 409 7.18 -15.73 -6.81
C ARG A 409 7.63 -15.26 -5.41
N THR A 410 6.77 -15.26 -4.38
CA THR A 410 7.01 -14.38 -3.20
C THR A 410 6.73 -14.93 -1.80
N VAL A 411 6.20 -16.14 -1.57
CA VAL A 411 5.67 -16.48 -0.22
C VAL A 411 6.70 -17.07 0.76
N SER A 412 7.87 -17.52 0.30
CA SER A 412 8.81 -18.31 1.12
C SER A 412 9.99 -17.51 1.71
N ALA A 413 10.04 -16.18 1.58
CA ALA A 413 11.20 -15.41 2.03
C ALA A 413 11.19 -14.98 3.50
N GLU A 414 10.07 -15.03 4.23
CA GLU A 414 10.00 -14.55 5.63
C GLU A 414 10.20 -15.65 6.68
N HIS A 415 11.25 -16.48 6.53
CA HIS A 415 11.63 -17.47 7.54
C HIS A 415 12.69 -16.94 8.50
#